data_AF-A0A497QIL6-F1
#
_entry.id   AF-A0A497QIL6-F1
#
_cell.length_a   1.000
_cell.length_b   1.000
_cell.length_c   1.000
_cell.angle_alpha   90.00
_cell.angle_beta   90.00
_cell.angle_gamma   90.00
#
_symmetry.space_group_name_H-M   'P 1'
#
loop_
_entity.id
_entity.type
_entity.pdbx_description
1 polymer ?
#
loop_
_entity_poly.entity_id
_entity_poly.type
_entity_poly.pdbx_seq_one_letter_code
_entity_poly.pdbx_strand_id
1 'polypeptide(L)'
;MDIKFYEVLEDGTLNEENDFIQESTKVIIIVDDQFKRIYLWKGANSGIKKKFIGSRAAAELRKTYYGFAYRLSVIEEGDETQEFEFTIKRSRGEATVGVIENTTRGIPTNPSELGLEQGVQIKLSGTEPTKKIMYTDKDKADISQFAGARATETQAAPRPKRPEPKPQQQAAPQKRQPQRTILSEMMGTKEPKIIRPAPGTHEAKRYETATPAPQTAAAARPTPQATPPPPTPRQDVNPKEAFALIQELGVPAGYERDLVIVGTGVYKQQGNDFLIPPDPPEGVFLAHDRVPRIIIENGIVKVVEVLKKIETKTKEKEEVKLEQDIEDLMSTFQIEIE
;
A
#
# COMPACT_ATOMS: atom_id res chain seq x y z
N MET A 1 -14.46 -20.17 -9.97
CA MET A 1 -13.34 -19.26 -9.61
C MET A 1 -13.35 -19.22 -8.13
N ASP A 2 -12.33 -19.84 -7.56
CA ASP A 2 -12.49 -20.55 -6.31
C ASP A 2 -11.82 -19.71 -5.22
N ILE A 3 -12.53 -19.51 -4.12
CA ILE A 3 -11.93 -18.95 -2.91
C ILE A 3 -11.20 -20.10 -2.24
N LYS A 4 -9.94 -19.86 -1.85
CA LYS A 4 -9.11 -20.85 -1.15
C LYS A 4 -8.84 -20.42 0.27
N PHE A 5 -8.85 -21.36 1.21
CA PHE A 5 -8.59 -21.14 2.63
C PHE A 5 -7.35 -21.92 3.05
N TYR A 6 -6.42 -21.26 3.74
CA TYR A 6 -5.24 -21.91 4.27
C TYR A 6 -5.11 -21.62 5.76
N GLU A 7 -5.20 -22.65 6.61
CA GLU A 7 -4.81 -22.54 8.01
C GLU A 7 -3.27 -22.50 8.10
N VAL A 8 -2.77 -21.52 8.84
CA VAL A 8 -1.34 -21.40 9.14
C VAL A 8 -1.02 -22.23 10.38
N LEU A 9 -0.14 -23.21 10.27
CA LEU A 9 0.34 -24.01 11.41
C LEU A 9 1.56 -23.35 12.10
N GLU A 10 1.91 -23.81 13.30
CA GLU A 10 3.00 -23.21 14.10
C GLU A 10 4.41 -23.47 13.56
N ASP A 11 4.54 -24.43 12.65
CA ASP A 11 5.77 -24.78 11.93
C ASP A 11 5.95 -23.94 10.65
N GLY A 12 4.93 -23.19 10.24
CA GLY A 12 4.92 -22.43 8.99
C GLY A 12 4.28 -23.16 7.81
N THR A 13 3.84 -24.40 8.00
CA THR A 13 3.11 -25.14 6.98
C THR A 13 1.70 -24.56 6.80
N LEU A 14 1.20 -24.58 5.56
CA LEU A 14 -0.15 -24.15 5.21
C LEU A 14 -1.02 -25.39 4.96
N ASN A 15 -2.11 -25.51 5.70
CA ASN A 15 -3.11 -26.56 5.52
C ASN A 15 -4.31 -26.00 4.76
N GLU A 16 -4.66 -26.57 3.60
CA GLU A 16 -5.81 -26.11 2.80
C GLU A 16 -7.12 -26.62 3.44
N GLU A 17 -8.03 -25.69 3.75
CA GLU A 17 -9.37 -25.98 4.26
C GLU A 17 -10.44 -25.73 3.19
N ASN A 18 -11.56 -26.45 3.25
CA ASN A 18 -12.64 -26.35 2.27
C ASN A 18 -13.55 -25.13 2.51
N ASP A 19 -13.64 -24.64 3.75
CA ASP A 19 -14.51 -23.53 4.13
C ASP A 19 -13.86 -22.70 5.24
N PHE A 20 -14.35 -21.48 5.43
CA PHE A 20 -13.93 -20.60 6.50
C PHE A 20 -14.58 -20.99 7.83
N ILE A 21 -13.76 -21.49 8.76
CA ILE A 21 -14.15 -21.78 10.13
C ILE A 21 -13.60 -20.68 11.05
N GLN A 22 -14.50 -19.88 11.61
CA GLN A 22 -14.15 -18.78 12.52
C GLN A 22 -13.79 -19.32 13.90
N GLU A 23 -12.52 -19.66 14.10
CA GLU A 23 -11.98 -20.10 15.39
C GLU A 23 -10.95 -19.08 15.90
N SER A 24 -11.16 -18.54 17.10
CA SER A 24 -10.31 -17.49 17.68
C SER A 24 -8.85 -17.91 17.91
N THR A 25 -8.54 -19.20 17.89
CA THR A 25 -7.17 -19.76 18.04
C THR A 25 -6.42 -19.90 16.72
N LYS A 26 -7.12 -19.76 15.58
CA LYS A 26 -6.57 -19.96 14.24
C LYS A 26 -6.06 -18.66 13.62
N VAL A 27 -5.20 -18.84 12.62
CA VAL A 27 -4.78 -17.79 11.68
C VAL A 27 -5.01 -18.35 10.30
N ILE A 28 -5.82 -17.67 9.50
CA ILE A 28 -6.32 -18.19 8.22
C ILE A 28 -5.94 -17.19 7.12
N ILE A 29 -5.39 -17.70 6.03
CA ILE A 29 -5.15 -16.94 4.80
C ILE A 29 -6.26 -17.30 3.82
N ILE A 30 -7.02 -16.30 3.38
CA ILE A 30 -8.09 -16.45 2.39
C ILE A 30 -7.61 -15.81 1.09
N VAL A 31 -7.68 -16.56 -0.01
CA VAL A 31 -7.32 -16.04 -1.33
C VAL A 31 -8.56 -15.97 -2.21
N ASP A 32 -8.87 -14.76 -2.65
CA ASP A 32 -9.97 -14.46 -3.56
C ASP A 32 -9.42 -14.13 -4.95
N ASP A 33 -9.54 -15.08 -5.86
CA ASP A 33 -9.09 -14.94 -7.23
C ASP A 33 -9.97 -14.03 -8.10
N GLN A 34 -11.24 -13.84 -7.73
CA GLN A 34 -12.16 -12.99 -8.48
C GLN A 34 -11.84 -11.51 -8.28
N PHE A 35 -11.57 -11.11 -7.03
CA PHE A 35 -11.27 -9.73 -6.69
C PHE A 35 -9.78 -9.43 -6.59
N LYS A 36 -8.92 -10.43 -6.83
CA LYS A 36 -7.46 -10.32 -6.68
C LYS A 36 -7.11 -9.82 -5.28
N ARG A 37 -7.63 -10.49 -4.25
CA ARG A 37 -7.43 -10.11 -2.84
C ARG A 37 -6.93 -11.30 -2.03
N ILE A 38 -6.08 -11.00 -1.06
CA ILE A 38 -5.60 -11.96 -0.06
C ILE A 38 -5.95 -11.35 1.29
N TYR A 39 -6.68 -12.08 2.12
CA TYR A 39 -6.96 -11.70 3.49
C TYR A 39 -6.14 -12.56 4.44
N LEU A 40 -5.46 -11.94 5.39
CA LEU A 40 -4.87 -12.61 6.54
C LEU A 40 -5.76 -12.35 7.75
N TRP A 41 -6.62 -13.29 8.09
CA TRP A 41 -7.49 -13.23 9.26
C TRP A 41 -6.78 -13.80 10.49
N LYS A 42 -6.80 -13.06 11.60
CA LYS A 42 -6.13 -13.41 12.85
C LYS A 42 -7.14 -13.56 13.98
N GLY A 43 -7.28 -14.77 14.50
CA GLY A 43 -8.07 -15.00 15.70
C GLY A 43 -7.50 -14.24 16.90
N ALA A 44 -8.38 -13.72 17.75
CA ALA A 44 -8.06 -12.94 18.94
C ALA A 44 -7.14 -13.71 19.89
N ASN A 45 -7.43 -15.01 20.08
CA ASN A 45 -6.70 -15.94 20.95
C ASN A 45 -5.55 -16.68 20.24
N SER A 46 -5.27 -16.37 18.97
CA SER A 46 -4.13 -16.99 18.28
C SER A 46 -2.81 -16.48 18.85
N GLY A 47 -1.86 -17.39 19.07
CA GLY A 47 -0.56 -17.05 19.64
C GLY A 47 0.21 -16.05 18.76
N ILE A 48 0.97 -15.15 19.38
CA ILE A 48 1.77 -14.12 18.68
C ILE A 48 2.68 -14.75 17.61
N LYS A 49 3.32 -15.88 17.95
CA LYS A 49 4.16 -16.66 17.02
C LYS A 49 3.38 -17.06 15.75
N LYS A 50 2.17 -17.61 15.90
CA LYS A 50 1.29 -18.04 14.79
C LYS A 50 0.91 -16.84 13.90
N LYS A 51 0.59 -15.68 14.51
CA LYS A 51 0.30 -14.42 13.78
C LYS A 51 1.49 -13.92 12.95
N PHE A 52 2.71 -13.99 13.49
CA PHE A 52 3.93 -13.61 12.76
C PHE A 52 4.23 -14.56 11.60
N ILE A 53 4.12 -15.86 11.84
CA ILE A 53 4.30 -16.89 10.80
C ILE A 53 3.28 -16.66 9.68
N GLY A 54 2.00 -16.45 10.01
CA GLY A 54 0.95 -16.20 9.01
C GLY A 54 1.18 -14.93 8.20
N SER A 55 1.75 -13.88 8.82
CA SER A 55 2.09 -12.65 8.11
C SER A 55 3.22 -12.87 7.07
N ARG A 56 4.21 -13.71 7.40
CA ARG A 56 5.27 -14.10 6.46
C ARG A 56 4.72 -15.00 5.35
N ALA A 57 3.96 -16.02 5.72
CA ALA A 57 3.38 -16.96 4.76
C ALA A 57 2.45 -16.26 3.76
N ALA A 58 1.61 -15.32 4.21
CA ALA A 58 0.74 -14.54 3.32
C ALA A 58 1.55 -13.65 2.35
N ALA A 59 2.63 -13.03 2.82
CA ALA A 59 3.50 -12.21 1.98
C ALA A 59 4.26 -13.07 0.95
N GLU A 60 4.73 -14.24 1.35
CA GLU A 60 5.42 -15.20 0.48
C GLU A 60 4.47 -15.80 -0.57
N LEU A 61 3.26 -16.16 -0.16
CA LEU A 61 2.20 -16.67 -1.04
C LEU A 61 1.81 -15.63 -2.09
N ARG A 62 1.65 -14.35 -1.68
CA ARG A 62 1.46 -13.23 -2.61
C ARG A 62 2.63 -13.09 -3.58
N LYS A 63 3.87 -13.12 -3.08
CA LYS A 63 5.08 -12.92 -3.90
C LYS A 63 5.29 -14.05 -4.92
N THR A 64 5.03 -15.29 -4.52
CA THR A 64 5.44 -16.48 -5.27
C THR A 64 4.38 -16.96 -6.26
N TYR A 65 3.10 -16.97 -5.85
CA TYR A 65 2.04 -17.63 -6.63
C TYR A 65 1.09 -16.64 -7.31
N TYR A 66 0.78 -15.51 -6.66
CA TYR A 66 -0.31 -14.63 -7.10
C TYR A 66 0.17 -13.31 -7.70
N GLY A 67 1.39 -12.88 -7.36
CA GLY A 67 2.00 -11.63 -7.81
C GLY A 67 1.49 -10.39 -7.10
N PHE A 68 2.05 -9.24 -7.49
CA PHE A 68 1.77 -7.95 -6.85
C PHE A 68 0.36 -7.39 -7.12
N ALA A 69 -0.32 -7.91 -8.15
CA ALA A 69 -1.69 -7.54 -8.50
C ALA A 69 -2.71 -7.86 -7.39
N TYR A 70 -2.40 -8.84 -6.53
CA TYR A 70 -3.27 -9.17 -5.40
C TYR A 70 -3.06 -8.17 -4.27
N ARG A 71 -4.15 -7.65 -3.70
CA ARG A 71 -4.10 -6.79 -2.51
C ARG A 71 -4.13 -7.64 -1.24
N LEU A 72 -3.08 -7.56 -0.43
CA LEU A 72 -3.03 -8.19 0.90
C LEU A 72 -3.64 -7.27 1.95
N SER A 73 -4.65 -7.75 2.66
CA SER A 73 -5.30 -7.06 3.79
C SER A 73 -5.16 -7.93 5.04
N VAL A 74 -4.83 -7.30 6.17
CA VAL A 74 -4.74 -7.97 7.47
C VAL A 74 -5.99 -7.62 8.26
N ILE A 75 -6.67 -8.63 8.81
CA ILE A 75 -7.93 -8.48 9.53
C ILE A 75 -7.79 -9.20 10.87
N GLU A 76 -8.29 -8.57 11.94
CA GLU A 76 -8.35 -9.17 13.27
C GLU A 76 -9.79 -9.57 13.59
N GLU A 77 -9.95 -10.61 14.40
CA GLU A 77 -11.26 -11.05 14.88
C GLU A 77 -11.99 -9.93 15.62
N GLY A 78 -13.21 -9.61 15.17
CA GLY A 78 -14.03 -8.52 15.70
C GLY A 78 -13.84 -7.17 14.99
N ASP A 79 -12.87 -7.06 14.06
CA ASP A 79 -12.65 -5.88 13.20
C ASP A 79 -12.77 -6.26 11.71
N GLU A 80 -13.72 -7.15 11.40
CA GLU A 80 -13.98 -7.60 10.03
C GLU A 80 -14.59 -6.48 9.17
N THR A 81 -13.95 -6.20 8.03
CA THR A 81 -14.49 -5.24 7.05
C THR A 81 -15.68 -5.82 6.28
N GLN A 82 -16.60 -4.96 5.80
CA GLN A 82 -17.73 -5.39 4.96
C GLN A 82 -17.29 -6.16 3.69
N GLU A 83 -16.15 -5.80 3.11
CA GLU A 83 -15.58 -6.51 1.95
C GLU A 83 -15.17 -7.95 2.29
N PHE A 84 -14.66 -8.16 3.51
CA PHE A 84 -14.32 -9.49 4.01
C PHE A 84 -15.58 -10.31 4.27
N GLU A 85 -16.56 -9.76 4.98
CA GLU A 85 -17.84 -10.45 5.21
C GLU A 85 -18.51 -10.86 3.89
N PHE A 86 -18.52 -9.97 2.91
CA PHE A 86 -19.02 -10.27 1.57
C PHE A 86 -18.25 -11.43 0.91
N THR A 87 -16.93 -11.46 1.05
CA THR A 87 -16.09 -12.54 0.52
C THR A 87 -16.44 -13.90 1.15
N ILE A 88 -16.64 -13.93 2.48
CA ILE A 88 -17.02 -15.16 3.19
C ILE A 88 -18.46 -15.59 2.85
N LYS A 89 -19.42 -14.67 2.81
CA LYS A 89 -20.79 -14.99 2.36
C LYS A 89 -20.80 -15.52 0.93
N ARG A 90 -19.94 -14.97 0.06
CA ARG A 90 -19.79 -15.42 -1.32
C ARG A 90 -19.19 -16.82 -1.42
N SER A 91 -18.22 -17.18 -0.57
CA SER A 91 -17.67 -18.55 -0.57
C SER A 91 -18.72 -19.59 -0.21
N ARG A 92 -19.70 -19.22 0.63
CA ARG A 92 -20.84 -20.07 1.02
C ARG A 92 -22.02 -20.04 0.03
N GLY A 93 -21.96 -19.23 -1.02
CA GLY A 93 -23.05 -19.05 -2.00
C GLY A 93 -24.22 -18.18 -1.52
N GLU A 94 -24.09 -17.55 -0.34
CA GLU A 94 -25.08 -16.66 0.25
C GLU A 94 -25.10 -15.29 -0.46
N ALA A 95 -23.96 -14.84 -0.98
CA ALA A 95 -23.83 -13.59 -1.72
C ALA A 95 -23.50 -13.82 -3.20
N THR A 96 -24.13 -13.05 -4.09
CA THR A 96 -23.83 -13.03 -5.53
C THR A 96 -23.37 -11.63 -5.92
N VAL A 97 -22.36 -11.55 -6.79
CA VAL A 97 -21.93 -10.27 -7.38
C VAL A 97 -22.98 -9.86 -8.41
N GLY A 98 -23.96 -9.06 -7.98
CA GLY A 98 -24.91 -8.44 -8.89
C GLY A 98 -24.20 -7.36 -9.70
N VAL A 99 -23.90 -7.63 -10.97
CA VAL A 99 -23.58 -6.56 -11.92
C VAL A 99 -24.89 -5.87 -12.22
N ILE A 100 -25.22 -4.82 -11.45
CA ILE A 100 -26.27 -3.90 -11.86
C ILE A 100 -25.66 -3.07 -12.99
N GLU A 101 -25.95 -3.46 -14.23
CA GLU A 101 -25.88 -2.51 -15.33
C GLU A 101 -26.82 -1.37 -14.94
N ASN A 102 -26.27 -0.17 -14.74
CA ASN A 102 -27.06 1.04 -14.56
C ASN A 102 -27.84 1.28 -15.85
N THR A 103 -28.92 0.54 -16.06
CA THR A 103 -29.99 0.91 -16.98
C THR A 103 -30.61 2.13 -16.35
N THR A 104 -30.23 3.28 -16.90
CA THR A 104 -30.82 4.60 -16.68
C THR A 104 -32.32 4.45 -16.42
N ARG A 105 -32.73 4.61 -15.16
CA ARG A 105 -34.14 4.74 -14.79
C ARG A 105 -34.75 5.82 -15.69
N GLY A 106 -35.85 5.45 -16.34
CA GLY A 106 -36.44 6.13 -17.48
C GLY A 106 -36.39 7.66 -17.42
N ILE A 107 -35.64 8.22 -18.36
CA ILE A 107 -36.03 9.50 -18.95
C ILE A 107 -37.16 9.13 -19.92
N PRO A 108 -38.41 9.58 -19.70
CA PRO A 108 -39.48 9.37 -20.66
C PRO A 108 -39.06 9.98 -22.00
N THR A 109 -38.96 9.15 -23.04
CA THR A 109 -38.54 9.55 -24.40
C THR A 109 -39.64 10.26 -25.18
N ASN A 110 -40.61 10.89 -24.51
CA ASN A 110 -41.65 11.67 -25.19
C ASN A 110 -41.39 13.17 -25.01
N PRO A 111 -40.87 13.88 -26.04
CA PRO A 111 -40.56 15.30 -25.97
C PRO A 111 -41.80 16.21 -25.97
N SER A 112 -43.03 15.68 -25.98
CA SER A 112 -44.25 16.49 -26.14
C SER A 112 -44.86 17.03 -24.83
N GLU A 113 -44.41 16.63 -23.65
CA GLU A 113 -45.04 17.04 -22.37
C GLU A 113 -44.34 18.17 -21.59
N LEU A 114 -43.20 18.68 -22.05
CA LEU A 114 -42.41 19.65 -21.26
C LEU A 114 -42.39 21.09 -21.77
N GLY A 115 -43.15 21.44 -22.80
CA GLY A 115 -43.49 22.84 -23.12
C GLY A 115 -42.31 23.82 -23.22
N LEU A 116 -41.13 23.35 -23.63
CA LEU A 116 -39.93 24.19 -23.75
C LEU A 116 -39.64 24.42 -25.23
N GLU A 117 -39.75 25.68 -25.62
CA GLU A 117 -39.48 26.16 -26.97
C GLU A 117 -38.03 25.91 -27.39
N GLN A 118 -37.87 25.68 -28.68
CA GLN A 118 -36.64 25.26 -29.35
C GLN A 118 -35.57 26.37 -29.31
N GLY A 119 -34.36 26.06 -28.84
CA GLY A 119 -33.26 27.03 -28.99
C GLY A 119 -31.93 26.80 -28.27
N VAL A 120 -31.63 25.61 -27.71
CA VAL A 120 -30.33 25.39 -27.05
C VAL A 120 -29.67 24.09 -27.54
N GLN A 121 -28.52 24.22 -28.21
CA GLN A 121 -27.62 23.10 -28.52
C GLN A 121 -26.91 22.67 -27.22
N ILE A 122 -27.35 21.57 -26.62
CA ILE A 122 -26.64 20.95 -25.51
C ILE A 122 -25.63 19.96 -26.11
N LYS A 123 -24.35 20.30 -25.98
CA LYS A 123 -23.22 19.44 -26.35
C LYS A 123 -23.01 18.42 -25.21
N LEU A 124 -23.50 17.19 -25.39
CA LEU A 124 -23.30 16.09 -24.46
C LEU A 124 -21.84 15.61 -24.53
N SER A 125 -21.04 15.96 -23.53
CA SER A 125 -19.75 15.32 -23.25
C SER A 125 -20.03 13.99 -22.53
N GLY A 126 -19.66 12.87 -23.15
CA GLY A 126 -19.77 11.55 -22.56
C GLY A 126 -18.78 11.37 -21.42
N THR A 127 -19.30 11.27 -20.19
CA THR A 127 -18.56 10.76 -19.04
C THR A 127 -18.86 9.27 -18.92
N GLU A 128 -17.85 8.42 -18.99
CA GLU A 128 -18.02 6.97 -18.77
C GLU A 128 -18.51 6.70 -17.34
N PRO A 129 -19.47 5.77 -17.15
CA PRO A 129 -19.98 5.45 -15.82
C PRO A 129 -18.92 4.71 -15.00
N THR A 130 -18.48 5.32 -13.91
CA THR A 130 -17.67 4.65 -12.89
C THR A 130 -18.44 3.48 -12.29
N LYS A 131 -17.92 2.26 -12.48
CA LYS A 131 -18.50 1.03 -11.93
C LYS A 131 -18.34 1.03 -10.40
N LYS A 132 -19.36 1.53 -9.70
CA LYS A 132 -19.48 1.40 -8.26
C LYS A 132 -20.05 0.01 -7.95
N ILE A 133 -19.21 -0.91 -7.50
CA ILE A 133 -19.66 -2.23 -7.04
C ILE A 133 -20.45 -1.99 -5.75
N MET A 134 -21.77 -2.16 -5.82
CA MET A 134 -22.63 -2.15 -4.64
C MET A 134 -22.85 -3.59 -4.17
N TYR A 135 -22.52 -3.84 -2.91
CA TYR A 135 -22.70 -5.13 -2.27
C TYR A 135 -24.14 -5.23 -1.77
N THR A 136 -24.95 -6.10 -2.37
CA THR A 136 -26.33 -6.34 -1.93
C THR A 136 -26.41 -7.72 -1.27
N ASP A 137 -26.78 -7.75 0.01
CA ASP A 137 -27.19 -8.97 0.72
C ASP A 137 -28.47 -9.50 0.07
N LYS A 138 -28.55 -10.82 -0.21
CA LYS A 138 -29.76 -11.41 -0.83
C LYS A 138 -31.02 -11.17 0.03
N ASP A 139 -30.86 -11.06 1.34
CA ASP A 139 -31.98 -10.94 2.28
C ASP A 139 -32.51 -9.51 2.48
N LYS A 140 -31.85 -8.49 1.91
CA LYS A 140 -32.27 -7.07 2.05
C LYS A 140 -32.80 -6.43 0.76
N ALA A 141 -32.79 -7.15 -0.36
CA ALA A 141 -33.26 -6.62 -1.64
C ALA A 141 -34.78 -6.39 -1.70
N ASP A 142 -35.56 -6.98 -0.79
CA ASP A 142 -37.03 -6.91 -0.81
C ASP A 142 -37.65 -5.82 0.07
N ILE A 143 -36.88 -5.03 0.82
CA ILE A 143 -37.42 -4.03 1.76
C ILE A 143 -36.66 -2.70 1.66
N SER A 144 -36.88 -1.93 0.60
CA SER A 144 -36.64 -0.48 0.65
C SER A 144 -37.43 0.31 -0.41
N GLN A 145 -38.72 0.51 -0.16
CA GLN A 145 -39.47 1.68 -0.64
C GLN A 145 -40.15 2.30 0.59
N PHE A 146 -40.20 3.64 0.63
CA PHE A 146 -40.65 4.53 1.72
C PHE A 146 -39.59 4.98 2.73
N ALA A 147 -39.10 6.20 2.54
CA ALA A 147 -39.40 7.36 3.40
C ALA A 147 -38.39 8.49 3.12
N GLY A 148 -38.84 9.54 2.45
CA GLY A 148 -38.18 10.83 2.47
C GLY A 148 -38.77 11.71 3.57
N ALA A 149 -37.91 12.45 4.29
CA ALA A 149 -38.26 13.73 4.93
C ALA A 149 -37.01 14.40 5.56
N ARG A 150 -36.53 15.46 4.90
CA ARG A 150 -36.31 16.85 5.39
C ARG A 150 -36.05 17.11 6.89
N ALA A 151 -34.96 17.82 7.22
CA ALA A 151 -34.86 18.90 8.24
C ALA A 151 -33.42 19.49 8.26
N THR A 152 -33.20 20.71 7.74
CA THR A 152 -33.02 22.03 8.42
C THR A 152 -31.60 22.33 8.94
N GLU A 153 -31.03 23.38 8.35
CA GLU A 153 -29.87 24.15 8.79
C GLU A 153 -30.05 24.71 10.22
N THR A 154 -28.97 24.73 10.99
CA THR A 154 -28.87 25.53 12.23
C THR A 154 -27.59 26.35 12.18
N GLN A 155 -27.76 27.67 12.28
CA GLN A 155 -26.72 28.69 12.29
C GLN A 155 -25.84 28.60 13.55
N ALA A 156 -24.52 28.72 13.36
CA ALA A 156 -23.53 28.71 14.42
C ALA A 156 -23.29 30.12 15.00
N ALA A 157 -23.30 30.22 16.34
CA ALA A 157 -22.95 31.43 17.09
C ALA A 157 -21.42 31.60 17.27
N PRO A 158 -20.91 32.83 17.42
CA PRO A 158 -19.46 33.11 17.49
C PRO A 158 -18.86 32.83 18.88
N ARG A 159 -17.72 32.13 18.90
CA ARG A 159 -16.88 31.88 20.09
C ARG A 159 -16.02 33.10 20.46
N PRO A 160 -15.84 33.40 21.76
CA PRO A 160 -14.97 34.49 22.22
C PRO A 160 -13.47 34.14 22.14
N LYS A 161 -12.67 35.20 21.95
CA LYS A 161 -11.21 35.22 21.74
C LYS A 161 -10.43 34.69 22.95
N ARG A 162 -9.48 33.79 22.68
CA ARG A 162 -8.50 33.25 23.65
C ARG A 162 -7.28 34.19 23.72
N PRO A 163 -6.77 34.54 24.91
CA PRO A 163 -5.61 35.42 25.06
C PRO A 163 -4.28 34.73 24.70
N GLU A 164 -3.37 35.53 24.16
CA GLU A 164 -2.03 35.18 23.68
C GLU A 164 -1.07 34.75 24.82
N PRO A 165 -0.21 33.73 24.61
CA PRO A 165 0.86 33.40 25.54
C PRO A 165 2.11 34.26 25.30
N LYS A 166 2.71 34.71 26.42
CA LYS A 166 3.97 35.48 26.48
C LYS A 166 5.19 34.68 25.96
N PRO A 167 6.22 35.35 25.42
CA PRO A 167 7.42 34.70 24.88
C PRO A 167 8.32 34.13 25.99
N GLN A 168 8.67 32.83 25.86
CA GLN A 168 9.69 32.16 26.67
C GLN A 168 11.10 32.45 26.12
N GLN A 169 12.01 32.76 27.03
CA GLN A 169 13.43 33.02 26.80
C GLN A 169 14.17 31.79 26.25
N GLN A 170 15.00 32.03 25.24
CA GLN A 170 15.93 31.08 24.64
C GLN A 170 17.04 30.72 25.64
N ALA A 171 17.20 29.43 25.92
CA ALA A 171 18.39 28.88 26.58
C ALA A 171 19.45 28.48 25.54
N ALA A 172 20.70 28.82 25.83
CA ALA A 172 21.87 28.64 24.98
C ALA A 172 22.23 27.15 24.69
N PRO A 173 22.90 26.86 23.56
CA PRO A 173 23.20 25.49 23.16
C PRO A 173 24.39 24.90 23.92
N GLN A 174 24.18 23.78 24.61
CA GLN A 174 25.25 22.96 25.18
C GLN A 174 25.92 22.11 24.07
N LYS A 175 27.25 22.25 23.97
CA LYS A 175 28.12 21.48 23.07
C LYS A 175 28.08 19.99 23.46
N ARG A 176 27.53 19.14 22.59
CA ARG A 176 27.65 17.67 22.70
C ARG A 176 29.04 17.23 22.23
N GLN A 177 29.72 16.46 23.06
CA GLN A 177 30.96 15.76 22.69
C GLN A 177 30.66 14.55 21.80
N PRO A 178 31.54 14.20 20.84
CA PRO A 178 31.35 13.04 19.96
C PRO A 178 31.59 11.73 20.70
N GLN A 179 30.61 10.82 20.63
CA GLN A 179 30.75 9.45 21.10
C GLN A 179 31.65 8.66 20.15
N ARG A 180 32.69 8.02 20.71
CA ARG A 180 33.56 7.09 20.00
C ARG A 180 32.79 5.83 19.64
N THR A 181 32.77 5.50 18.36
CA THR A 181 32.27 4.23 17.80
C THR A 181 33.22 3.10 18.21
N ILE A 182 32.68 2.13 18.96
CA ILE A 182 33.33 0.86 19.29
C ILE A 182 32.95 -0.11 18.18
N LEU A 183 33.66 -0.11 17.05
CA LEU A 183 33.37 -1.06 15.96
C LEU A 183 34.61 -1.44 15.14
N SER A 184 35.72 -1.78 15.81
CA SER A 184 36.97 -2.11 15.12
C SER A 184 37.68 -3.38 15.60
N GLU A 185 37.15 -4.14 16.57
CA GLU A 185 37.96 -5.11 17.32
C GLU A 185 37.39 -6.55 17.38
N MET A 186 36.75 -7.04 16.31
CA MET A 186 36.22 -8.42 16.29
C MET A 186 36.56 -9.25 15.04
N MET A 187 37.55 -8.89 14.24
CA MET A 187 38.05 -9.76 13.16
C MET A 187 39.36 -10.46 13.58
N GLY A 188 39.23 -11.39 14.52
CA GLY A 188 40.26 -12.36 14.86
C GLY A 188 39.89 -13.73 14.30
N THR A 189 40.53 -14.10 13.20
CA THR A 189 40.52 -15.45 12.60
C THR A 189 41.05 -16.49 13.57
N LYS A 190 40.19 -17.39 14.05
CA LYS A 190 40.59 -18.70 14.60
C LYS A 190 39.67 -19.79 14.04
N GLU A 191 40.29 -20.75 13.36
CA GLU A 191 39.66 -21.95 12.81
C GLU A 191 39.00 -22.80 13.90
N PRO A 192 37.84 -23.42 13.64
CA PRO A 192 37.22 -24.35 14.56
C PRO A 192 37.87 -25.74 14.45
N LYS A 193 38.45 -26.22 15.56
CA LYS A 193 38.85 -27.62 15.73
C LYS A 193 37.60 -28.49 15.88
N ILE A 194 37.47 -29.46 14.99
CA ILE A 194 36.48 -30.53 15.01
C ILE A 194 36.80 -31.47 16.18
N ILE A 195 35.91 -31.54 17.18
CA ILE A 195 35.96 -32.53 18.26
C ILE A 195 34.91 -33.59 17.98
N ARG A 196 35.35 -34.84 17.83
CA ARG A 196 34.50 -36.03 17.74
C ARG A 196 33.88 -36.35 19.11
N PRO A 197 32.61 -36.80 19.20
CA PRO A 197 32.07 -37.32 20.45
C PRO A 197 32.46 -38.78 20.65
N ALA A 198 32.85 -39.13 21.87
CA ALA A 198 33.00 -40.50 22.34
C ALA A 198 31.65 -41.02 22.90
N PRO A 199 31.37 -42.33 22.82
CA PRO A 199 30.16 -42.93 23.36
C PRO A 199 30.38 -43.45 24.79
N GLY A 200 29.35 -43.33 25.64
CA GLY A 200 29.24 -44.14 26.86
C GLY A 200 28.83 -43.38 28.12
N THR A 201 27.59 -43.63 28.54
CA THR A 201 27.10 -43.86 29.93
C THR A 201 27.66 -43.00 31.07
N HIS A 202 26.77 -42.34 31.82
CA HIS A 202 26.44 -42.73 33.20
C HIS A 202 25.16 -42.03 33.70
N GLU A 203 24.37 -42.79 34.46
CA GLU A 203 23.22 -42.41 35.28
C GLU A 203 23.30 -41.01 35.91
N ALA A 204 22.24 -40.22 35.74
CA ALA A 204 22.01 -39.01 36.50
C ALA A 204 20.90 -39.23 37.52
N LYS A 205 21.30 -39.08 38.79
CA LYS A 205 20.47 -39.12 39.99
C LYS A 205 19.33 -38.11 39.91
N ARG A 206 18.15 -38.60 40.31
CA ARG A 206 16.91 -37.88 40.58
C ARG A 206 17.17 -36.85 41.69
N TYR A 207 17.19 -35.56 41.35
CA TYR A 207 17.11 -34.49 42.35
C TYR A 207 15.63 -34.15 42.57
N GLU A 208 15.14 -34.45 43.76
CA GLU A 208 13.89 -33.92 44.28
C GLU A 208 14.01 -32.40 44.37
N THR A 209 13.28 -31.70 43.51
CA THR A 209 13.16 -30.24 43.56
C THR A 209 11.99 -29.92 44.45
N ALA A 210 12.27 -29.39 45.64
CA ALA A 210 11.26 -28.92 46.57
C ALA A 210 10.44 -27.78 45.95
N THR A 211 9.14 -27.97 45.91
CA THR A 211 8.13 -26.99 45.49
C THR A 211 8.11 -25.80 46.45
N PRO A 212 8.42 -24.56 46.02
CA PRO A 212 8.15 -23.38 46.82
C PRO A 212 6.66 -23.04 46.76
N ALA A 213 6.10 -22.69 47.93
CA ALA A 213 4.71 -22.30 48.10
C ALA A 213 4.31 -21.10 47.21
N PRO A 214 3.05 -21.02 46.77
CA PRO A 214 2.57 -19.93 45.90
C PRO A 214 2.57 -18.61 46.68
N GLN A 215 3.47 -17.71 46.31
CA GLN A 215 3.40 -16.31 46.73
C GLN A 215 2.24 -15.65 45.99
N THR A 216 1.26 -15.20 46.76
CA THR A 216 0.11 -14.41 46.32
C THR A 216 0.61 -13.18 45.55
N ALA A 217 0.50 -13.23 44.22
CA ALA A 217 0.82 -12.12 43.34
C ALA A 217 -0.16 -10.98 43.60
N ALA A 218 0.31 -9.93 44.29
CA ALA A 218 -0.41 -8.68 44.41
C ALA A 218 -0.67 -8.12 43.00
N ALA A 219 -1.94 -7.86 42.71
CA ALA A 219 -2.42 -7.31 41.45
C ALA A 219 -1.63 -6.06 41.05
N ALA A 220 -0.75 -6.18 40.05
CA ALA A 220 -0.05 -5.07 39.46
C ALA A 220 -1.09 -4.14 38.81
N ARG A 221 -1.23 -2.93 39.36
CA ARG A 221 -2.07 -1.88 38.77
C ARG A 221 -1.60 -1.61 37.34
N PRO A 222 -2.49 -1.59 36.34
CA PRO A 222 -2.12 -1.24 34.98
C PRO A 222 -1.53 0.18 34.98
N THR A 223 -0.30 0.29 34.51
CA THR A 223 0.35 1.58 34.30
C THR A 223 -0.44 2.32 33.23
N PRO A 224 -0.90 3.57 33.48
CA PRO A 224 -1.65 4.32 32.47
C PRO A 224 -0.80 4.45 31.21
N GLN A 225 -1.27 3.89 30.11
CA GLN A 225 -0.65 4.02 28.80
C GLN A 225 -0.55 5.52 28.48
N ALA A 226 0.67 6.01 28.31
CA ALA A 226 0.92 7.38 27.92
C ALA A 226 0.22 7.64 26.57
N THR A 227 -0.68 8.61 26.56
CA THR A 227 -1.36 9.06 25.36
C THR A 227 -0.29 9.45 24.33
N PRO A 228 -0.35 8.94 23.08
CA PRO A 228 0.62 9.31 22.06
C PRO A 228 0.62 10.84 21.89
N PRO A 229 1.80 11.47 21.71
CA PRO A 229 1.88 12.90 21.52
C PRO A 229 1.03 13.30 20.30
N PRO A 230 0.34 14.46 20.36
CA PRO A 230 -0.47 14.92 19.26
C PRO A 230 0.38 15.05 17.98
N PRO A 231 -0.17 14.66 16.82
CA PRO A 231 0.56 14.73 15.55
C PRO A 231 1.03 16.16 15.32
N THR A 232 2.31 16.33 15.01
CA THR A 232 2.89 17.63 14.70
C THR A 232 2.16 18.21 13.48
N PRO A 233 1.76 19.50 13.51
CA PRO A 233 1.08 20.14 12.39
C PRO A 233 1.91 19.96 11.10
N ARG A 234 1.25 19.48 10.04
CA ARG A 234 1.87 19.30 8.72
C ARG A 234 2.28 20.68 8.22
N GLN A 235 3.55 20.84 7.84
CA GLN A 235 4.00 22.08 7.21
C GLN A 235 3.53 22.10 5.76
N ASP A 236 2.75 23.12 5.40
CA ASP A 236 2.28 23.30 4.03
C ASP A 236 3.46 23.72 3.16
N VAL A 237 3.80 22.89 2.17
CA VAL A 237 4.84 23.19 1.19
C VAL A 237 4.24 24.05 0.09
N ASN A 238 4.81 25.24 -0.16
CA ASN A 238 4.38 26.14 -1.23
C ASN A 238 4.78 25.57 -2.61
N PRO A 239 3.82 25.25 -3.50
CA PRO A 239 4.13 24.67 -4.81
C PRO A 239 5.01 25.56 -5.69
N LYS A 240 4.87 26.88 -5.60
CA LYS A 240 5.63 27.80 -6.46
C LYS A 240 7.14 27.77 -6.17
N GLU A 241 7.51 27.74 -4.89
CA GLU A 241 8.90 27.63 -4.45
C GLU A 241 9.49 26.29 -4.86
N ALA A 242 8.72 25.21 -4.70
CA ALA A 242 9.09 23.88 -5.16
C ALA A 242 9.35 23.82 -6.67
N PHE A 243 8.52 24.47 -7.49
CA PHE A 243 8.69 24.51 -8.94
C PHE A 243 9.92 25.33 -9.36
N ALA A 244 10.20 26.44 -8.70
CA ALA A 244 11.42 27.22 -8.94
C ALA A 244 12.68 26.39 -8.61
N LEU A 245 12.66 25.66 -7.49
CA LEU A 245 13.76 24.81 -7.06
C LEU A 245 14.09 23.71 -8.08
N ILE A 246 13.07 23.03 -8.63
CA ILE A 246 13.30 21.97 -9.63
C ILE A 246 13.63 22.51 -11.03
N GLN A 247 13.23 23.74 -11.35
CA GLN A 247 13.68 24.42 -12.57
C GLN A 247 15.17 24.77 -12.47
N GLU A 248 15.61 25.27 -11.31
CA GLU A 248 17.01 25.59 -11.04
C GLU A 248 17.91 24.34 -11.07
N LEU A 249 17.47 23.25 -10.44
CA LEU A 249 18.23 22.00 -10.39
C LEU A 249 18.32 21.26 -11.74
N GLY A 250 17.41 21.57 -12.67
CA GLY A 250 17.30 20.89 -13.94
C GLY A 250 16.94 19.40 -13.83
N VAL A 251 16.81 18.76 -14.99
CA VAL A 251 16.58 17.31 -15.10
C VAL A 251 17.93 16.61 -15.28
N PRO A 252 18.22 15.51 -14.56
CA PRO A 252 19.45 14.75 -14.76
C PRO A 252 19.60 14.25 -16.20
N ALA A 253 20.84 14.18 -16.68
CA ALA A 253 21.14 13.71 -18.04
C ALA A 253 20.60 12.29 -18.29
N GLY A 254 19.96 12.08 -19.45
CA GLY A 254 19.35 10.80 -19.83
C GLY A 254 17.97 10.54 -19.22
N TYR A 255 17.37 11.53 -18.56
CA TYR A 255 16.03 11.44 -18.00
C TYR A 255 15.16 12.60 -18.48
N GLU A 256 13.85 12.36 -18.53
CA GLU A 256 12.82 13.37 -18.66
C GLU A 256 11.95 13.37 -17.40
N ARG A 257 11.40 14.54 -17.07
CA ARG A 257 10.52 14.70 -15.92
C ARG A 257 9.10 14.31 -16.31
N ASP A 258 8.58 13.23 -15.74
CA ASP A 258 7.25 12.73 -16.06
C ASP A 258 6.19 13.25 -15.07
N LEU A 259 6.44 13.12 -13.77
CA LEU A 259 5.55 13.63 -12.72
C LEU A 259 6.33 14.35 -11.62
N VAL A 260 5.66 15.30 -10.98
CA VAL A 260 6.16 16.06 -9.82
C VAL A 260 5.12 16.02 -8.72
N ILE A 261 5.54 15.67 -7.52
CA ILE A 261 4.68 15.61 -6.34
C ILE A 261 5.17 16.68 -5.36
N VAL A 262 4.26 17.58 -4.97
CA VAL A 262 4.52 18.63 -3.99
C VAL A 262 3.41 18.64 -2.95
N GLY A 263 3.77 18.36 -1.69
CA GLY A 263 2.78 18.16 -0.62
C GLY A 263 1.83 17.00 -0.98
N THR A 264 0.54 17.32 -1.11
CA THR A 264 -0.50 16.36 -1.53
C THR A 264 -0.87 16.47 -3.01
N GLY A 265 -0.26 17.40 -3.75
CA GLY A 265 -0.56 17.65 -5.16
C GLY A 265 0.35 16.86 -6.11
N VAL A 266 -0.21 16.44 -7.24
CA VAL A 266 0.52 15.80 -8.35
C VAL A 266 0.43 16.72 -9.57
N TYR A 267 1.56 16.93 -10.23
CA TYR A 267 1.71 17.87 -11.33
C TYR A 267 2.50 17.22 -12.47
N LYS A 268 2.21 17.64 -13.70
CA LYS A 268 2.94 17.29 -14.91
C LYS A 268 3.52 18.57 -15.53
N GLN A 269 4.77 18.51 -15.96
CA GLN A 269 5.41 19.64 -16.63
C GLN A 269 4.85 19.77 -18.05
N GLN A 270 4.35 20.96 -18.41
CA GLN A 270 3.92 21.33 -19.76
C GLN A 270 4.61 22.64 -20.16
N GLY A 271 5.67 22.54 -20.96
CA GLY A 271 6.54 23.68 -21.25
C GLY A 271 7.23 24.17 -19.97
N ASN A 272 6.99 25.44 -19.63
CA ASN A 272 7.54 26.06 -18.41
C ASN A 272 6.60 25.96 -17.20
N ASP A 273 5.35 25.53 -17.40
CA ASP A 273 4.33 25.48 -16.36
C ASP A 273 4.13 24.06 -15.83
N PHE A 274 3.57 23.97 -14.62
CA PHE A 274 3.18 22.73 -13.96
C PHE A 274 1.67 22.70 -13.82
N LEU A 275 1.04 21.74 -14.49
CA LEU A 275 -0.41 21.57 -14.50
C LEU A 275 -0.78 20.27 -13.82
N ILE A 276 -1.94 20.26 -13.16
CA ILE A 276 -2.50 19.04 -12.59
C ILE A 276 -2.96 18.16 -13.76
N PRO A 277 -2.48 16.90 -13.88
CA PRO A 277 -2.93 16.02 -14.94
C PRO A 277 -4.44 15.74 -14.79
N PRO A 278 -5.20 15.60 -15.89
CA PRO A 278 -6.64 15.37 -15.83
C PRO A 278 -6.99 14.06 -15.09
N ASP A 279 -6.18 13.02 -15.29
CA ASP A 279 -6.32 11.73 -14.63
C ASP A 279 -5.01 11.40 -13.88
N PRO A 280 -4.82 11.91 -12.64
CA PRO A 280 -3.64 11.56 -11.86
C PRO A 280 -3.66 10.06 -11.55
N PRO A 281 -2.51 9.37 -11.63
CA PRO A 281 -2.45 7.96 -11.24
C PRO A 281 -2.78 7.82 -9.75
N GLU A 282 -3.87 7.13 -9.44
CA GLU A 282 -4.28 6.82 -8.08
C GLU A 282 -3.87 5.40 -7.66
N GLY A 283 -3.61 5.22 -6.36
CA GLY A 283 -3.27 3.92 -5.77
C GLY A 283 -1.80 3.52 -5.87
N VAL A 284 -1.53 2.22 -5.74
CA VAL A 284 -0.18 1.67 -5.84
C VAL A 284 0.15 1.45 -7.30
N PHE A 285 1.00 2.32 -7.87
CA PHE A 285 1.50 2.17 -9.23
C PHE A 285 2.95 1.68 -9.21
N LEU A 286 3.23 0.63 -9.96
CA LEU A 286 4.59 0.18 -10.24
C LEU A 286 5.05 0.84 -11.52
N ALA A 287 6.14 1.59 -11.46
CA ALA A 287 6.74 2.24 -12.61
C ALA A 287 8.15 1.69 -12.82
N HIS A 288 8.25 0.57 -13.53
CA HIS A 288 9.52 -0.15 -13.76
C HIS A 288 10.55 0.68 -14.55
N ASP A 289 10.09 1.62 -15.35
CA ASP A 289 10.88 2.52 -16.19
C ASP A 289 11.07 3.91 -15.58
N ARG A 290 10.63 4.13 -14.34
CA ARG A 290 10.71 5.42 -13.66
C ARG A 290 11.56 5.35 -12.39
N VAL A 291 12.27 6.43 -12.13
CA VAL A 291 13.14 6.59 -10.97
C VAL A 291 12.66 7.78 -10.14
N PRO A 292 12.31 7.58 -8.86
CA PRO A 292 11.98 8.71 -7.99
C PRO A 292 13.25 9.46 -7.57
N ARG A 293 13.22 10.79 -7.64
CA ARG A 293 14.25 11.69 -7.09
C ARG A 293 13.60 12.57 -6.03
N ILE A 294 14.10 12.50 -4.81
CA ILE A 294 13.58 13.24 -3.66
C ILE A 294 14.48 14.44 -3.39
N ILE A 295 13.87 15.62 -3.27
CA ILE A 295 14.57 16.87 -2.96
C ILE A 295 14.19 17.28 -1.53
N ILE A 296 15.20 17.33 -0.67
CA ILE A 296 15.07 17.58 0.77
C ILE A 296 15.81 18.88 1.11
N GLU A 297 15.15 19.77 1.83
CA GLU A 297 15.74 21.01 2.34
C GLU A 297 15.42 21.15 3.82
N ASN A 298 16.43 21.37 4.66
CA ASN A 298 16.28 21.49 6.12
C ASN A 298 15.58 20.28 6.78
N GLY A 299 15.79 19.07 6.23
CA GLY A 299 15.16 17.84 6.71
C GLY A 299 13.70 17.68 6.30
N ILE A 300 13.19 18.54 5.43
CA ILE A 300 11.80 18.53 4.93
C ILE A 300 11.81 18.17 3.47
N VAL A 301 10.96 17.21 3.08
CA VAL A 301 10.76 16.86 1.67
C VAL A 301 10.00 18.00 1.00
N LYS A 302 10.66 18.69 0.07
CA LYS A 302 10.05 19.78 -0.70
C LYS A 302 9.36 19.24 -1.94
N VAL A 303 10.03 18.34 -2.67
CA VAL A 303 9.54 17.81 -3.94
C VAL A 303 9.95 16.35 -4.11
N VAL A 304 9.06 15.57 -4.72
CA VAL A 304 9.40 14.24 -5.26
C VAL A 304 9.19 14.29 -6.78
N GLU A 305 10.28 14.15 -7.54
CA GLU A 305 10.23 14.02 -8.99
C GLU A 305 10.15 12.53 -9.35
N VAL A 306 9.31 12.19 -10.33
CA VAL A 306 9.30 10.88 -10.97
C VAL A 306 9.90 11.06 -12.35
N LEU A 307 11.10 10.54 -12.54
CA LEU A 307 11.88 10.69 -13.76
C LEU A 307 11.69 9.46 -14.64
N LYS A 308 11.44 9.66 -15.93
CA LYS A 308 11.40 8.59 -16.93
C LYS A 308 12.74 8.58 -17.67
N LYS A 309 13.32 7.40 -17.88
CA LYS A 309 14.57 7.29 -18.64
C LYS A 309 14.28 7.62 -20.10
N ILE A 310 15.02 8.57 -20.67
CA ILE A 310 14.95 8.83 -22.11
C ILE A 310 15.67 7.66 -22.77
N GLU A 311 14.94 6.83 -23.51
CA GLU A 311 15.53 5.87 -24.41
C GLU A 311 16.28 6.66 -25.47
N THR A 312 17.57 6.88 -25.22
CA THR A 312 18.43 7.53 -26.19
C THR A 312 18.40 6.64 -27.42
N LYS A 313 17.87 7.16 -28.54
CA LYS A 313 17.86 6.51 -29.87
C LYS A 313 19.29 6.24 -30.39
N THR A 314 20.28 6.10 -29.52
CA THR A 314 21.63 5.63 -29.86
C THR A 314 21.59 4.26 -30.52
N LYS A 315 20.57 3.43 -30.22
CA LYS A 315 20.34 2.18 -30.97
C LYS A 315 20.17 2.42 -32.47
N GLU A 316 19.47 3.46 -32.91
CA GLU A 316 19.33 3.73 -34.35
C GLU A 316 20.69 4.06 -35.01
N LYS A 317 21.65 4.66 -34.29
CA LYS A 317 23.00 4.93 -34.83
C LYS A 317 23.91 3.71 -34.81
N GLU A 318 23.81 2.86 -33.81
CA GLU A 318 24.58 1.60 -33.76
C GLU A 318 24.03 0.56 -34.74
N GLU A 319 22.70 0.50 -34.92
CA GLU A 319 22.04 -0.39 -35.87
C GLU A 319 22.36 0.01 -37.31
N VAL A 320 22.30 1.32 -37.63
CA VAL A 320 22.75 1.82 -38.95
C VAL A 320 24.23 1.54 -39.21
N LYS A 321 25.09 1.64 -38.19
CA LYS A 321 26.52 1.31 -38.35
C LYS A 321 26.75 -0.19 -38.55
N LEU A 322 26.00 -1.03 -37.83
CA LEU A 322 26.08 -2.49 -37.95
C LEU A 322 25.57 -2.97 -39.31
N GLU A 323 24.48 -2.38 -39.82
CA GLU A 323 23.97 -2.67 -41.17
C GLU A 323 25.03 -2.34 -42.24
N GLN A 324 25.73 -1.21 -42.09
CA GLN A 324 26.78 -0.79 -43.02
C GLN A 324 28.00 -1.72 -42.97
N ASP A 325 28.42 -2.15 -41.77
CA ASP A 325 29.51 -3.12 -41.59
C ASP A 325 29.16 -4.51 -42.17
N ILE A 326 27.88 -4.92 -42.10
CA ILE A 326 27.41 -6.18 -42.71
C ILE A 326 27.41 -6.09 -44.24
N GLU A 327 27.01 -4.96 -44.82
CA GLU A 327 26.98 -4.75 -46.27
C GLU A 327 28.40 -4.79 -46.87
N ASP A 328 29.38 -4.13 -46.23
CA ASP A 328 30.80 -4.17 -46.62
C ASP A 328 31.38 -5.61 -46.54
N LEU A 329 30.99 -6.37 -45.51
CA LEU A 329 31.42 -7.75 -45.36
C LEU A 329 30.88 -8.64 -46.48
N MET A 330 29.59 -8.50 -46.82
CA MET A 330 28.94 -9.26 -47.89
C MET A 330 29.53 -8.92 -49.27
N SER A 331 29.92 -7.67 -49.50
CA SER A 331 30.63 -7.23 -50.71
C SER A 331 32.00 -7.92 -50.85
N THR A 332 32.72 -8.06 -49.74
CA THR A 332 34.05 -8.71 -49.73
C THR A 332 33.99 -10.18 -50.14
N PHE A 333 32.93 -10.91 -49.77
CA PHE A 333 32.77 -12.33 -50.10
C PHE A 333 32.28 -12.60 -51.53
N GLN A 334 31.78 -11.60 -52.26
CA GLN A 334 31.31 -11.78 -53.65
C GLN A 334 32.43 -11.70 -54.70
N ILE A 335 33.66 -11.34 -54.32
CA ILE A 335 34.76 -11.09 -55.26
C ILE A 335 35.56 -12.36 -55.62
N GLU A 336 35.35 -13.50 -54.96
CA GLU A 336 36.15 -14.73 -55.18
C GLU A 336 35.45 -15.86 -55.97
N ILE A 337 34.41 -15.56 -56.74
CA ILE A 337 33.79 -16.54 -57.66
C ILE A 337 34.00 -16.08 -59.11
N GLU A 338 35.25 -16.13 -59.58
CA GLU A 338 35.57 -16.12 -61.01
C GLU A 338 36.76 -17.02 -61.33
#